data_AF-A0A925CK38-F1
#
_entry.id   AF-A0A925CK38-F1
#
_cell.length_a   1.000
_cell.length_b   1.000
_cell.length_c   1.000
_cell.angle_alpha   90.00
_cell.angle_beta   90.00
_cell.angle_gamma   90.00
#
_symmetry.space_group_name_H-M   'P 1'
#
loop_
_entity.id
_entity.type
_entity.pdbx_description
1 polymer ?
#
loop_
_entity_poly.entity_id
_entity_poly.type
_entity_poly.pdbx_seq_one_letter_code
_entity_poly.pdbx_strand_id
1 'polypeptide(L)'
;MVAGGHSLMVFAVDGLPTLWNVPFAEVPGIESLATKALLVLFNGAVTLFFVISGFVLGLSLDRVKGGLISTYLTFVIRRAFRVYPALILSLLAVGALMPWIVSIDKTVLGSEWFNSLYRATFGIADLWDNVLLVKTDMNQSPGRSELNY
;
A
#
# COMPACT_ATOMS: atom_id res chain seq x y z
N MET A 1 -2.07 -6.06 -10.49
CA MET A 1 -1.95 -4.63 -10.90
C MET A 1 -1.42 -3.78 -9.75
N VAL A 2 -2.12 -3.71 -8.61
CA VAL A 2 -1.62 -3.04 -7.37
C VAL A 2 -0.24 -3.57 -6.94
N ALA A 3 -0.09 -4.90 -6.85
CA ALA A 3 1.18 -5.51 -6.47
C ALA A 3 2.33 -5.15 -7.41
N GLY A 4 2.07 -4.98 -8.71
CA GLY A 4 3.08 -4.58 -9.70
C GLY A 4 3.49 -3.11 -9.57
N GLY A 5 2.52 -2.20 -9.39
CA GLY A 5 2.80 -0.79 -9.15
C GLY A 5 3.57 -0.57 -7.84
N HIS A 6 3.13 -1.24 -6.76
CA HIS A 6 3.81 -1.15 -5.47
C HIS A 6 5.17 -1.85 -5.43
N SER A 7 5.35 -2.99 -6.13
CA SER A 7 6.66 -3.67 -6.17
C SER A 7 7.73 -2.81 -6.82
N LEU A 8 7.36 -1.97 -7.79
CA LEU A 8 8.30 -1.06 -8.47
C LEU A 8 8.64 0.16 -7.62
N MET A 9 7.76 0.53 -6.68
CA MET A 9 8.04 1.60 -5.71
C MET A 9 8.98 1.15 -4.58
N VAL A 10 9.29 -0.15 -4.46
CA VAL A 10 10.22 -0.66 -3.42
C VAL A 10 11.67 -0.29 -3.74
N PHE A 11 12.02 -0.22 -5.02
CA PHE A 11 13.41 -0.07 -5.48
C PHE A 11 13.71 1.35 -5.93
N ALA A 12 14.94 1.81 -5.66
CA ALA A 12 15.48 2.98 -6.34
C ALA A 12 15.94 2.57 -7.76
N VAL A 13 15.60 3.34 -8.77
CA VAL A 13 15.99 3.10 -10.19
C VAL A 13 16.83 4.28 -10.66
N ASP A 14 17.98 4.00 -11.28
CA ASP A 14 18.95 5.02 -11.72
C ASP A 14 19.37 6.00 -10.62
N GLY A 15 19.45 5.52 -9.37
CA GLY A 15 19.79 6.35 -8.21
C GLY A 15 18.70 7.32 -7.77
N LEU A 16 17.50 7.26 -8.36
CA LEU A 16 16.33 8.06 -7.97
C LEU A 16 15.44 7.27 -7.00
N PRO A 17 15.47 7.57 -5.69
CA PRO A 17 14.66 6.88 -4.68
C PRO A 17 13.17 7.27 -4.72
N THR A 18 12.81 8.34 -5.45
CA THR A 18 11.45 8.89 -5.58
C THR A 18 11.04 9.10 -7.03
N LEU A 19 11.30 8.12 -7.89
CA LEU A 19 11.01 8.18 -9.33
C LEU A 19 9.57 8.61 -9.66
N TRP A 20 8.61 8.30 -8.78
CA TRP A 20 7.21 8.68 -8.91
C TRP A 20 6.94 10.19 -8.81
N ASN A 21 7.81 10.97 -8.15
CA ASN A 21 7.65 12.42 -7.97
C ASN A 21 8.46 13.27 -8.96
N VAL A 22 9.40 12.66 -9.70
CA VAL A 22 10.23 13.38 -10.68
C VAL A 22 9.37 13.73 -11.91
N PRO A 23 9.46 14.92 -12.52
CA PRO A 23 8.79 15.25 -13.79
C PRO A 23 9.30 14.40 -14.96
N PHE A 24 8.48 14.11 -16.00
CA PHE A 24 8.92 13.24 -17.12
C PHE A 24 10.13 13.79 -17.88
N ALA A 25 10.28 15.12 -17.92
CA ALA A 25 11.40 15.80 -18.57
C ALA A 25 12.74 15.59 -17.84
N GLU A 26 12.71 15.25 -16.56
CA GLU A 26 13.89 15.15 -15.69
C GLU A 26 14.28 13.69 -15.40
N VAL A 27 13.62 12.72 -16.04
CA VAL A 27 13.88 11.28 -15.85
C VAL A 27 15.13 10.88 -16.65
N PRO A 28 16.22 10.47 -15.99
CA PRO A 28 17.47 10.15 -16.65
C PRO A 28 17.46 8.70 -17.13
N GLY A 29 17.55 8.47 -18.44
CA GLY A 29 17.72 7.14 -19.01
C GLY A 29 16.42 6.44 -19.39
N ILE A 30 16.57 5.32 -20.11
CA ILE A 30 15.44 4.55 -20.65
C ILE A 30 14.82 3.63 -19.59
N GLU A 31 15.61 3.17 -18.61
CA GLU A 31 15.16 2.25 -17.55
C GLU A 31 14.23 2.95 -16.56
N SER A 32 14.63 4.12 -16.05
CA SER A 32 13.76 4.98 -15.23
C SER A 32 12.53 5.47 -16.00
N LEU A 33 12.64 5.78 -17.30
CA LEU A 33 11.48 6.16 -18.12
C LEU A 33 10.49 5.00 -18.28
N ALA A 34 10.99 3.80 -18.60
CA ALA A 34 10.18 2.60 -18.71
C ALA A 34 9.50 2.27 -17.37
N THR A 35 10.26 2.31 -16.27
CA THR A 35 9.73 2.07 -14.92
C THR A 35 8.65 3.09 -14.57
N LYS A 36 8.85 4.36 -14.89
CA LYS A 36 7.86 5.41 -14.63
C LYS A 36 6.60 5.25 -15.47
N ALA A 37 6.72 4.93 -16.75
CA ALA A 37 5.57 4.64 -17.60
C ALA A 37 4.76 3.46 -17.04
N LEU A 38 5.45 2.42 -16.58
CA LEU A 38 4.85 1.26 -15.95
C LEU A 38 4.15 1.63 -14.62
N LEU A 39 4.79 2.44 -13.77
CA LEU A 39 4.21 2.97 -12.52
C LEU A 39 2.91 3.73 -12.79
N VAL A 40 2.89 4.63 -13.79
CA VAL A 40 1.68 5.39 -14.14
C VAL A 40 0.58 4.47 -14.66
N LEU A 41 0.92 3.53 -15.55
CA LEU A 41 -0.03 2.58 -16.13
C LEU A 41 -0.69 1.71 -15.05
N PHE A 42 0.11 1.11 -14.17
CA PHE A 42 -0.40 0.21 -13.13
C PHE A 42 -1.20 0.94 -12.07
N ASN A 43 -0.80 2.15 -11.66
CA ASN A 43 -1.58 2.95 -10.71
C ASN A 43 -2.89 3.47 -11.33
N GLY A 44 -2.85 4.00 -12.54
CA GLY A 44 -4.05 4.49 -13.23
C GLY A 44 -5.08 3.39 -13.49
N ALA A 45 -4.61 2.20 -13.89
CA ALA A 45 -5.49 1.06 -14.13
C ALA A 45 -6.16 0.55 -12.84
N VAL A 46 -5.49 0.63 -11.70
CA VAL A 46 -6.08 0.28 -10.40
C VAL A 46 -7.21 1.23 -10.05
N THR A 47 -7.00 2.54 -10.20
CA THR A 47 -8.04 3.55 -9.96
C THR A 47 -9.26 3.30 -10.85
N LEU A 48 -9.03 3.04 -12.15
CA LEU A 48 -10.11 2.73 -13.08
C LEU A 48 -10.86 1.45 -12.69
N PHE A 49 -10.14 0.39 -12.30
CA PHE A 49 -10.74 -0.85 -11.83
C PHE A 49 -11.61 -0.62 -10.58
N PHE A 50 -11.14 0.17 -9.61
CA PHE A 50 -11.92 0.50 -8.41
C PHE A 50 -13.20 1.27 -8.74
N VAL A 51 -13.13 2.26 -9.64
CA VAL A 51 -14.30 3.05 -10.07
C VAL A 51 -15.33 2.15 -10.75
N ILE A 52 -14.90 1.32 -11.70
CA ILE A 52 -15.80 0.40 -12.42
C ILE A 52 -16.36 -0.67 -11.48
N SER A 53 -15.53 -1.22 -10.59
CA SER A 53 -15.97 -2.22 -9.60
C SER A 53 -17.04 -1.66 -8.67
N GLY A 54 -16.88 -0.42 -8.19
CA GLY A 54 -17.89 0.26 -7.37
C GLY A 54 -19.19 0.51 -8.14
N PHE A 55 -19.09 0.94 -9.40
CA PHE A 55 -20.26 1.17 -10.25
C PHE A 55 -21.06 -0.12 -10.52
N VAL A 56 -20.37 -1.21 -10.90
CA VAL A 56 -20.99 -2.52 -11.14
C VAL A 56 -21.59 -3.09 -9.86
N LEU A 57 -20.94 -2.88 -8.70
CA LEU A 57 -21.49 -3.29 -7.42
C LEU A 57 -22.77 -2.52 -7.08
N GLY A 58 -22.81 -1.20 -7.32
CA GLY A 58 -24.01 -0.38 -7.14
C GLY A 58 -25.18 -0.89 -7.99
N LEU A 59 -24.92 -1.15 -9.27
CA LEU A 59 -25.89 -1.77 -10.19
C LEU A 59 -26.33 -3.17 -9.76
N SER A 60 -25.45 -3.95 -9.14
CA SER A 60 -25.79 -5.29 -8.63
C SER A 60 -26.68 -5.22 -7.39
N LEU A 61 -26.49 -4.24 -6.52
CA LEU A 61 -27.31 -4.05 -5.32
C LEU A 61 -28.71 -3.57 -5.66
N ASP A 62 -28.85 -2.74 -6.69
CA ASP A 62 -30.14 -2.22 -7.19
C ASP A 62 -31.06 -3.34 -7.73
N ARG A 63 -30.48 -4.46 -8.18
CA ARG A 63 -31.24 -5.63 -8.68
C ARG A 63 -31.72 -6.57 -7.57
N VAL A 64 -31.27 -6.42 -6.33
CA VAL A 64 -31.64 -7.32 -5.24
C VAL A 64 -32.99 -6.90 -4.65
N LYS A 65 -34.03 -7.70 -4.94
CA LYS A 65 -35.35 -7.57 -4.32
C LYS A 65 -35.30 -8.15 -2.89
N GLY A 66 -34.90 -7.33 -1.91
CA GLY A 66 -34.83 -7.69 -0.50
C GLY A 66 -34.56 -6.46 0.38
N GLY A 67 -34.70 -6.59 1.70
CA GLY A 67 -34.44 -5.48 2.62
C GLY A 67 -33.00 -4.97 2.50
N LEU A 68 -32.84 -3.70 2.09
CA LEU A 68 -31.56 -3.03 1.82
C LEU A 68 -30.51 -3.24 2.93
N ILE A 69 -30.95 -3.21 4.19
CA ILE A 69 -30.09 -3.32 5.37
C ILE A 69 -29.50 -4.74 5.51
N SER A 70 -30.29 -5.78 5.27
CA SER A 70 -29.85 -7.18 5.41
C SER A 70 -28.86 -7.57 4.30
N THR A 71 -29.13 -7.15 3.06
CA THR A 71 -28.24 -7.37 1.91
C THR A 71 -26.91 -6.63 2.09
N TYR A 72 -26.96 -5.38 2.57
CA TYR A 72 -25.76 -4.59 2.85
C TYR A 72 -24.90 -5.20 3.96
N LEU A 73 -25.51 -5.57 5.11
CA LEU A 73 -24.80 -6.22 6.21
C LEU A 73 -24.16 -7.54 5.79
N THR A 74 -24.88 -8.38 5.05
CA THR A 74 -24.35 -9.65 4.54
C THR A 74 -23.16 -9.43 3.62
N PHE A 75 -23.21 -8.39 2.77
CA PHE A 75 -22.10 -8.01 1.91
C PHE A 75 -20.88 -7.53 2.72
N VAL A 76 -21.08 -6.65 3.69
CA VAL A 76 -20.00 -6.11 4.53
C VAL A 76 -19.36 -7.22 5.36
N ILE A 77 -20.15 -8.10 5.96
CA ILE A 77 -19.64 -9.23 6.77
C ILE A 77 -18.80 -10.16 5.90
N ARG A 78 -19.31 -10.58 4.74
CA ARG A 78 -18.53 -11.44 3.81
C ARG A 78 -17.23 -10.77 3.36
N ARG A 79 -17.25 -9.45 3.16
CA ARG A 79 -16.06 -8.67 2.81
C ARG A 79 -15.05 -8.61 3.95
N ALA A 80 -15.52 -8.40 5.18
CA ALA A 80 -14.67 -8.39 6.37
C ALA A 80 -13.99 -9.75 6.59
N PHE A 81 -14.77 -10.84 6.58
CA PHE A 81 -14.22 -12.20 6.73
C PHE A 81 -13.28 -12.63 5.60
N ARG A 82 -13.31 -11.96 4.44
CA ARG A 82 -12.36 -12.20 3.36
C ARG A 82 -11.07 -11.38 3.50
N VAL A 83 -11.16 -10.12 3.93
CA VAL A 83 -10.00 -9.20 3.98
C VAL A 83 -9.20 -9.34 5.29
N TYR A 84 -9.88 -9.53 6.42
CA TYR A 84 -9.23 -9.57 7.75
C TYR A 84 -8.23 -10.73 7.91
N PRO A 85 -8.52 -11.96 7.45
CA PRO A 85 -7.54 -13.05 7.53
C PRO A 85 -6.28 -12.75 6.71
N ALA A 86 -6.44 -12.18 5.50
CA ALA A 86 -5.32 -11.80 4.66
C ALA A 86 -4.49 -10.66 5.29
N LEU A 87 -5.15 -9.71 5.96
CA LEU A 87 -4.49 -8.64 6.72
C LEU A 87 -3.64 -9.21 7.86
N ILE A 88 -4.20 -10.08 8.69
CA ILE A 88 -3.49 -10.69 9.83
C ILE A 88 -2.27 -11.48 9.34
N LEU A 89 -2.43 -12.32 8.31
CA LEU A 89 -1.31 -13.09 7.74
C LEU A 89 -0.22 -12.17 7.18
N SER A 90 -0.60 -11.07 6.54
CA SER A 90 0.35 -10.09 5.99
C SER A 90 1.11 -9.37 7.10
N LEU A 91 0.43 -8.95 8.18
CA LEU A 91 1.05 -8.32 9.34
C LEU A 91 2.02 -9.26 10.06
N LEU A 92 1.64 -10.54 10.24
CA LEU A 92 2.51 -11.55 10.84
C LEU A 92 3.74 -11.84 9.97
N ALA A 93 3.55 -11.98 8.65
CA ALA A 93 4.65 -12.20 7.72
C ALA A 93 5.64 -11.02 7.71
N VAL A 94 5.13 -9.78 7.65
CA VAL A 94 5.99 -8.58 7.73
C VAL A 94 6.70 -8.52 9.07
N GLY A 95 6.00 -8.69 10.19
CA GLY A 95 6.60 -8.68 11.53
C GLY A 95 7.70 -9.74 11.71
N ALA A 96 7.52 -10.94 11.14
CA ALA A 96 8.52 -12.00 11.18
C ALA A 96 9.77 -11.69 10.31
N LEU A 97 9.59 -10.98 9.20
CA LEU A 97 10.67 -10.62 8.26
C LEU A 97 11.42 -9.34 8.67
N MET A 98 10.82 -8.49 9.51
CA MET A 98 11.41 -7.20 9.93
C MET A 98 12.86 -7.29 10.45
N PRO A 99 13.26 -8.26 11.30
CA PRO A 99 14.64 -8.34 11.78
C PRO A 99 15.68 -8.51 10.66
N TRP A 100 15.27 -9.13 9.54
CA TRP A 100 16.13 -9.36 8.38
C TRP A 100 16.20 -8.13 7.46
N ILE A 101 15.11 -7.34 7.41
CA ILE A 101 15.01 -6.15 6.57
C ILE A 101 15.78 -4.98 7.18
N VAL A 102 15.69 -4.79 8.51
CA VAL A 102 16.35 -3.68 9.22
C VAL A 102 17.88 -3.78 9.14
N SER A 103 18.43 -4.99 9.06
CA SER A 103 19.89 -5.24 8.99
C SER A 103 20.55 -4.91 7.65
N ILE A 104 19.79 -4.64 6.59
CA ILE A 104 20.33 -4.32 5.25
C ILE A 104 20.78 -2.84 5.24
N ASP A 105 21.85 -2.46 4.54
CA ASP A 105 22.28 -1.05 4.44
C ASP A 105 21.21 -0.16 3.76
N LYS A 106 21.06 1.10 4.20
CA LYS A 106 20.02 2.05 3.73
C LYS A 106 20.15 2.41 2.25
N THR A 107 21.36 2.27 1.71
CA THR A 107 21.80 3.01 0.53
C THR A 107 21.81 2.21 -0.77
N VAL A 108 21.73 0.88 -0.72
CA VAL A 108 22.09 0.08 -1.90
C VAL A 108 20.91 -0.19 -2.85
N LEU A 109 19.66 -0.32 -2.38
CA LEU A 109 18.54 -0.75 -3.24
C LEU A 109 17.14 -0.19 -2.89
N GLY A 110 16.94 0.38 -1.70
CA GLY A 110 15.60 0.75 -1.21
C GLY A 110 15.17 2.17 -1.60
N SER A 111 13.91 2.32 -2.02
CA SER A 111 13.30 3.63 -2.24
C SER A 111 13.10 4.40 -0.93
N GLU A 112 12.84 5.71 -1.01
CA GLU A 112 12.58 6.54 0.19
C GLU A 112 11.36 6.03 0.97
N TRP A 113 10.28 5.70 0.24
CA TRP A 113 9.06 5.14 0.81
C TRP A 113 9.31 3.84 1.58
N PHE A 114 10.07 2.90 0.99
CA PHE A 114 10.37 1.62 1.63
C PHE A 114 11.23 1.80 2.89
N ASN A 115 12.27 2.64 2.78
CA ASN A 115 13.15 2.94 3.89
C ASN A 115 12.42 3.67 5.03
N SER A 116 11.46 4.55 4.72
CA SER A 116 10.67 5.26 5.72
C SER A 116 9.72 4.35 6.50
N LEU A 117 9.16 3.31 5.88
CA LEU A 117 8.15 2.47 6.52
C LEU A 117 8.75 1.28 7.28
N TYR A 118 9.75 0.62 6.72
CA TYR A 118 10.23 -0.68 7.20
C TYR A 118 11.47 -0.61 8.11
N ARG A 119 11.99 0.58 8.45
CA ARG A 119 13.25 0.72 9.22
C ARG A 119 13.16 1.33 10.61
N ALA A 120 12.07 1.94 11.02
CA ALA A 120 11.92 2.35 12.42
C ALA A 120 11.56 1.15 13.32
N THR A 121 11.90 1.25 14.60
CA THR A 121 11.83 0.15 15.57
C THR A 121 10.39 -0.26 15.84
N PHE A 122 10.11 -1.55 15.68
CA PHE A 122 8.78 -2.12 15.76
C PHE A 122 8.54 -2.82 17.11
N GLY A 123 7.48 -2.44 17.82
CA GLY A 123 7.00 -3.12 19.02
C GLY A 123 5.81 -4.04 18.73
N ILE A 124 5.65 -5.09 19.54
CA ILE A 124 4.46 -5.98 19.50
C ILE A 124 3.16 -5.23 19.79
N ALA A 125 3.23 -4.15 20.56
CA ALA A 125 2.08 -3.26 20.81
C ALA A 125 1.60 -2.58 19.52
N ASP A 126 2.52 -2.13 18.65
CA ASP A 126 2.19 -1.50 17.38
C ASP A 126 1.53 -2.49 16.41
N LEU A 127 1.89 -3.78 16.48
CA LEU A 127 1.23 -4.83 15.70
C LEU A 127 -0.27 -4.91 16.05
N TRP A 128 -0.60 -4.90 17.34
CA TRP A 128 -1.99 -4.99 17.79
C TRP A 128 -2.79 -3.74 17.47
N ASP A 129 -2.20 -2.56 17.57
CA ASP A 129 -2.81 -1.30 17.13
C ASP A 129 -3.15 -1.34 15.62
N ASN A 130 -2.30 -1.97 14.80
CA ASN A 130 -2.54 -2.16 13.36
C ASN A 130 -3.58 -3.24 13.05
N VAL A 131 -3.57 -4.36 13.78
CA VAL A 131 -4.59 -5.42 13.64
C VAL A 131 -5.98 -4.85 13.95
N LEU A 132 -6.10 -4.06 15.01
CA LEU A 132 -7.35 -3.41 15.41
C LEU A 132 -7.70 -2.18 14.57
N LEU A 133 -6.88 -1.82 13.57
CA LEU A 133 -7.02 -0.63 12.74
C LEU A 133 -7.12 0.68 13.55
N VAL A 134 -6.57 0.69 14.77
CA VAL A 134 -6.47 1.88 15.63
C VAL A 134 -5.41 2.83 15.07
N LYS A 135 -4.33 2.26 14.53
CA LYS A 135 -3.31 2.95 13.75
C LYS A 135 -3.12 2.22 12.44
N THR A 136 -2.98 2.96 11.34
CA THR A 136 -2.67 2.38 10.03
C THR A 136 -1.17 2.40 9.70
N ASP A 137 -0.39 3.07 10.54
CA ASP A 137 1.04 3.18 10.39
C ASP A 137 1.68 2.00 11.13
N MET A 138 2.37 1.13 10.40
CA MET A 138 3.14 0.02 10.99
C MET A 138 4.35 0.52 11.81
N ASN A 139 4.67 1.80 11.70
CA ASN A 139 5.85 2.40 12.28
C ASN A 139 5.64 3.89 12.56
N GLN A 140 6.19 4.40 13.65
CA GLN A 140 6.26 5.86 13.83
C GLN A 140 7.30 6.42 12.87
N SER A 141 6.85 7.09 11.80
CA SER A 141 7.73 7.99 11.07
C SER A 141 8.23 9.05 12.05
N PRO A 142 9.56 9.19 12.27
CA PRO A 142 10.11 10.25 13.12
C PRO A 142 10.04 11.60 12.38
N GLY A 143 8.83 12.04 12.05
CA GLY A 143 8.60 13.23 11.22
C GLY A 143 7.20 13.81 11.24
N ARG A 144 6.24 13.25 11.99
CA ARG A 144 4.87 13.84 12.08
C ARG A 144 4.62 14.66 13.35
N SER A 145 5.56 14.70 14.29
CA SER A 145 5.49 15.53 15.51
C SER A 145 6.33 16.82 15.44
N GLU A 146 7.10 17.05 14.37
CA GLU A 146 8.03 18.19 14.28
C GLU A 146 7.66 19.25 13.21
N LEU A 147 6.50 19.15 12.57
CA LEU A 147 5.98 20.21 11.69
C LEU A 147 4.97 21.11 12.42
N ASN A 148 5.37 21.60 13.60
CA ASN A 148 4.82 22.82 14.17
C ASN A 148 5.99 23.79 14.38
N TYR A 149 5.89 24.93 13.67
CA TYR A 149 6.80 26.09 13.56
C TYR A 149 7.85 26.02 12.43
#